data_AF-A0A645H1U8-F1
#
_entry.id   AF-A0A645H1U8-F1
#
_cell.length_a   1.000
_cell.length_b   1.000
_cell.length_c   1.000
_cell.angle_alpha   90.00
_cell.angle_beta   90.00
_cell.angle_gamma   90.00
#
_symmetry.space_group_name_H-M   'P 1'
#
loop_
_entity.id
_entity.type
_entity.pdbx_description
1 polymer ?
#
loop_
_entity_poly.entity_id
_entity_poly.type
_entity_poly.pdbx_seq_one_letter_code
_entity_poly.pdbx_strand_id
1 'polypeptide(L)'
;MQSILLVSKKPIEQLRKAVIALTAKSETSHCLLKIILHDAYQADPDYFITEQSLDGGVLNQADAVLYIGDDALYNFHHRHSELFYYDLGEEWKKLTGLPMVYAVWIARHSFAFEHPDLLQHVYKQVTGGFAYGLQHMDQAVAAFVDEVPFTAQQVAYYLNLLNWSFSPAHEEALLTFYTRAYQLGLIAKVPDLEFAEVKR
;
A
#
# COMPACT_ATOMS: atom_id res chain seq x y z
N MET A 1 5.59 4.70 4.82
CA MET A 1 4.64 5.16 3.79
C MET A 1 3.31 5.47 4.46
N GLN A 2 2.93 6.75 4.52
CA GLN A 2 1.87 7.22 5.43
C GLN A 2 0.42 6.89 5.03
N SER A 3 0.22 6.20 3.90
CA SER A 3 -1.10 5.91 3.33
C SER A 3 -1.58 4.47 3.57
N ILE A 4 -0.90 3.69 4.42
CA ILE A 4 -1.37 2.36 4.87
C ILE A 4 -1.06 2.23 6.35
N LEU A 5 -2.11 2.35 7.16
CA LEU A 5 -1.99 2.64 8.58
C LEU A 5 -2.86 1.71 9.41
N LEU A 6 -2.25 0.98 10.34
CA LEU A 6 -2.96 0.27 11.39
C LEU A 6 -3.15 1.20 12.58
N VAL A 7 -4.39 1.51 12.91
CA VAL A 7 -4.77 2.30 14.09
C VAL A 7 -5.32 1.36 15.15
N SER A 8 -4.78 1.39 16.36
CA SER A 8 -5.07 0.41 17.40
C SER A 8 -5.35 1.05 18.76
N LYS A 9 -6.25 0.44 19.55
CA LYS A 9 -6.49 0.82 20.96
C LYS A 9 -5.39 0.36 21.91
N LYS A 10 -4.53 -0.57 21.47
CA LYS A 10 -3.47 -1.18 22.27
C LYS A 10 -2.18 -1.34 21.45
N PRO A 11 -1.01 -1.49 22.10
CA PRO A 11 0.23 -1.75 21.38
C PRO A 11 0.10 -2.96 20.44
N ILE A 12 0.78 -2.93 19.30
CA ILE A 12 0.72 -3.97 18.25
C ILE A 12 1.11 -5.36 18.80
N GLU A 13 2.00 -5.41 19.79
CA GLU A 13 2.42 -6.63 20.48
C GLU A 13 1.27 -7.31 21.27
N GLN A 14 0.20 -6.57 21.56
CA GLN A 14 -0.97 -7.05 22.28
C GLN A 14 -2.13 -7.44 21.33
N LEU A 15 -1.90 -7.47 20.02
CA LEU A 15 -2.90 -7.83 19.01
C LEU A 15 -3.01 -9.33 18.72
N ARG A 16 -2.38 -10.18 19.52
CA ARG A 16 -2.26 -11.62 19.26
C ARG A 16 -3.57 -12.35 18.95
N LYS A 17 -4.66 -11.97 19.61
CA LYS A 17 -6.02 -12.51 19.41
C LYS A 17 -7.05 -11.39 19.32
N ALA A 18 -6.64 -10.29 18.68
CA ALA A 18 -7.48 -9.13 18.51
C ALA A 18 -8.57 -9.36 17.46
N VAL A 19 -9.60 -8.51 17.49
CA VAL A 19 -10.51 -8.33 16.36
C VAL A 19 -10.04 -7.11 15.58
N ILE A 20 -9.73 -7.27 14.29
CA ILE A 20 -9.22 -6.18 13.45
C ILE A 20 -10.19 -5.91 12.31
N ALA A 21 -10.68 -4.67 12.24
CA ALA A 21 -11.47 -4.24 11.10
C ALA A 21 -10.54 -3.88 9.93
N LEU A 22 -10.90 -4.30 8.73
CA LEU A 22 -10.17 -3.98 7.51
C LEU A 22 -11.04 -3.06 6.67
N THR A 23 -10.57 -1.84 6.38
CA THR A 23 -11.33 -1.00 5.46
C THR A 23 -11.28 -1.57 4.05
N ALA A 24 -12.44 -1.57 3.40
CA ALA A 24 -12.61 -2.13 2.07
C ALA A 24 -11.91 -1.22 1.05
N LYS A 25 -10.75 -1.65 0.51
CA LYS A 25 -10.15 -1.18 -0.77
C LYS A 25 -8.72 -1.72 -1.07
N SER A 26 -8.19 -2.80 -0.46
CA SER A 26 -6.87 -3.33 -0.87
C SER A 26 -6.56 -4.74 -0.37
N GLU A 27 -6.66 -5.73 -1.26
CA GLU A 27 -6.16 -7.10 -1.01
C GLU A 27 -4.67 -7.09 -0.63
N THR A 28 -3.85 -6.27 -1.29
CA THR A 28 -2.42 -6.13 -0.99
C THR A 28 -2.18 -5.70 0.45
N SER A 29 -2.92 -4.69 0.93
CA SER A 29 -2.74 -4.16 2.29
C SER A 29 -3.26 -5.12 3.35
N HIS A 30 -4.37 -5.82 3.08
CA HIS A 30 -4.89 -6.86 3.98
C HIS A 30 -3.89 -8.01 4.11
N CYS A 31 -3.33 -8.46 2.98
CA CYS A 31 -2.29 -9.49 2.95
C CYS A 31 -1.03 -9.04 3.69
N LEU A 32 -0.57 -7.80 3.45
CA LEU A 32 0.59 -7.23 4.13
C LEU A 32 0.41 -7.20 5.65
N LEU A 33 -0.75 -6.74 6.14
CA LEU A 33 -1.05 -6.73 7.57
C LEU A 33 -0.96 -8.13 8.18
N LYS A 34 -1.60 -9.12 7.53
CA LYS A 34 -1.60 -10.51 7.99
C LYS A 34 -0.18 -11.07 8.09
N ILE A 35 0.67 -10.82 7.08
CA ILE A 35 2.08 -11.22 7.10
C ILE A 35 2.82 -10.57 8.27
N ILE A 36 2.69 -9.25 8.44
CA ILE A 36 3.39 -8.51 9.50
C ILE A 36 2.98 -9.03 10.88
N LEU A 37 1.66 -9.15 11.13
CA LEU A 37 1.15 -9.60 12.43
C LEU A 37 1.56 -11.03 12.74
N HIS A 38 1.51 -11.93 11.75
CA HIS A 38 1.93 -13.30 11.95
C HIS A 38 3.45 -13.41 12.18
N ASP A 39 4.27 -12.88 11.27
CA ASP A 39 5.71 -13.13 11.25
C ASP A 39 6.45 -12.34 12.33
N ALA A 40 6.11 -11.06 12.53
CA ALA A 40 6.81 -10.20 13.49
C ALA A 40 6.27 -10.33 14.91
N TYR A 41 4.95 -10.52 15.05
CA TYR A 41 4.25 -10.42 16.35
C TYR A 41 3.60 -11.73 16.81
N GLN A 42 3.70 -12.80 16.03
CA GLN A 42 3.09 -14.11 16.33
C GLN A 42 1.59 -13.98 16.68
N ALA A 43 0.94 -13.04 15.99
CA ALA A 43 -0.45 -12.70 16.13
C ALA A 43 -1.32 -13.41 15.09
N ASP A 44 -2.51 -13.81 15.53
CA ASP A 44 -3.51 -14.53 14.75
C ASP A 44 -4.90 -13.97 15.10
N PRO A 45 -5.21 -12.75 14.60
CA PRO A 45 -6.42 -12.01 14.89
C PRO A 45 -7.60 -12.49 14.04
N ASP A 46 -8.81 -12.20 14.52
CA ASP A 46 -10.02 -12.30 13.70
C ASP A 46 -10.22 -11.01 12.89
N TYR A 47 -10.62 -11.15 11.63
CA TYR A 47 -10.79 -10.01 10.72
C TYR A 47 -12.23 -9.87 10.25
N PHE A 48 -12.70 -8.63 10.08
CA PHE A 48 -13.94 -8.35 9.35
C PHE A 48 -13.78 -7.11 8.47
N ILE A 49 -14.54 -7.06 7.38
CA ILE A 49 -14.54 -5.92 6.46
C ILE A 49 -15.56 -4.88 6.90
N THR A 50 -15.21 -3.60 6.81
CA THR A 50 -16.12 -2.49 7.10
C THR A 50 -15.84 -1.29 6.21
N GLU A 51 -16.85 -0.43 6.06
CA GLU A 51 -16.76 0.89 5.42
C GLU A 51 -16.79 2.02 6.46
N GLN A 52 -16.87 1.70 7.74
CA GLN A 52 -16.93 2.69 8.82
C GLN A 52 -15.57 3.37 9.03
N SER A 53 -15.59 4.71 9.17
CA SER A 53 -14.44 5.51 9.59
C SER A 53 -14.18 5.43 11.09
N LEU A 54 -13.07 6.01 11.57
CA LEU A 54 -12.79 6.13 13.01
C LEU A 54 -13.93 6.84 13.74
N ASP A 55 -14.34 7.99 13.23
CA ASP A 55 -15.45 8.79 13.78
C ASP A 55 -16.80 8.06 13.69
N GLY A 56 -16.93 7.14 12.72
CA GLY A 56 -18.07 6.22 12.61
C GLY A 56 -18.15 5.17 13.72
N GLY A 57 -17.18 5.14 14.65
CA GLY A 57 -17.20 4.26 15.81
C GLY A 57 -16.75 2.84 15.54
N VAL A 58 -15.98 2.60 14.48
CA VAL A 58 -15.46 1.26 14.13
C VAL A 58 -14.67 0.60 15.26
N LEU A 59 -13.95 1.39 16.08
CA LEU A 59 -13.20 0.90 17.24
C LEU A 59 -14.09 0.47 18.42
N ASN A 60 -15.41 0.67 18.34
CA ASN A 60 -16.36 0.07 19.29
C ASN A 60 -16.58 -1.43 19.00
N GLN A 61 -16.26 -1.88 17.78
CA GLN A 61 -16.48 -3.25 17.31
C GLN A 61 -15.15 -4.00 17.07
N ALA A 62 -14.03 -3.29 17.03
CA ALA A 62 -12.69 -3.84 16.78
C ALA A 62 -11.66 -3.30 17.77
N ASP A 63 -10.57 -4.04 17.96
CA ASP A 63 -9.39 -3.62 18.71
C ASP A 63 -8.49 -2.67 17.91
N ALA A 64 -8.43 -2.89 16.59
CA ALA A 64 -7.66 -2.09 15.66
C ALA A 64 -8.37 -2.03 14.30
N VAL A 65 -8.00 -1.05 13.48
CA VAL A 65 -8.50 -0.88 12.12
C VAL A 65 -7.35 -0.59 11.17
N LEU A 66 -7.35 -1.27 10.03
CA LEU A 66 -6.46 -0.98 8.91
C LEU A 66 -7.11 0.05 7.98
N TYR A 67 -6.49 1.22 7.86
CA TYR A 67 -6.84 2.24 6.87
C TYR A 67 -5.86 2.24 5.70
N ILE A 68 -6.35 2.67 4.54
CA ILE A 68 -5.57 2.78 3.30
C ILE A 68 -5.94 4.05 2.54
N GLY A 69 -5.03 4.55 1.72
CA GLY A 69 -5.23 5.73 0.88
C GLY A 69 -5.47 6.99 1.70
N ASP A 70 -6.42 7.81 1.25
CA ASP A 70 -6.74 9.10 1.85
C ASP A 70 -7.20 8.98 3.30
N ASP A 71 -7.95 7.92 3.65
CA ASP A 71 -8.36 7.68 5.04
C ASP A 71 -7.15 7.45 5.94
N ALA A 72 -6.14 6.69 5.46
CA ALA A 72 -4.91 6.48 6.22
C ALA A 72 -4.12 7.79 6.37
N LEU A 73 -4.00 8.57 5.28
CA LEU A 73 -3.28 9.84 5.29
C LEU A 73 -3.95 10.86 6.22
N TYR A 74 -5.29 10.92 6.20
CA TYR A 74 -6.07 11.74 7.11
C TYR A 74 -5.80 11.38 8.57
N ASN A 75 -5.91 10.08 8.92
CA ASN A 75 -5.65 9.59 10.27
C ASN A 75 -4.20 9.75 10.71
N PHE A 76 -3.25 9.68 9.77
CA PHE A 76 -1.84 9.95 10.06
C PHE A 76 -1.61 11.40 10.52
N HIS A 77 -2.34 12.36 9.96
CA HIS A 77 -2.26 13.78 10.33
C HIS A 77 -3.15 14.16 11.52
N HIS A 78 -4.23 13.42 11.79
CA HIS A 78 -5.20 13.69 12.85
C HIS A 78 -5.14 12.64 13.96
N ARG A 79 -3.94 12.37 14.48
CA ARG A 79 -3.74 11.34 15.51
C ARG A 79 -4.38 11.74 16.83
N HIS A 80 -5.10 10.79 17.43
CA HIS A 80 -5.54 10.81 18.82
C HIS A 80 -4.45 10.27 19.76
N SER A 81 -4.19 10.96 20.87
CA SER A 81 -3.17 10.59 21.88
C SER A 81 -3.38 9.22 22.51
N GLU A 82 -4.63 8.78 22.59
CA GLU A 82 -5.03 7.52 23.25
C GLU A 82 -4.84 6.29 22.35
N LEU A 83 -4.49 6.48 21.08
CA LEU A 83 -4.39 5.42 20.07
C LEU A 83 -2.96 5.23 19.59
N PHE A 84 -2.69 4.01 19.10
CA PHE A 84 -1.41 3.63 18.49
C PHE A 84 -1.55 3.61 16.97
N TYR A 85 -0.51 4.06 16.27
CA TYR A 85 -0.50 4.21 14.81
C TYR A 85 0.75 3.54 14.24
N TYR A 86 0.55 2.57 13.36
CA TYR A 86 1.64 1.79 12.75
C TYR A 86 1.56 1.88 11.22
N ASP A 87 2.60 2.43 10.63
CA ASP A 87 2.79 2.49 9.18
C ASP A 87 3.22 1.10 8.68
N LEU A 88 2.40 0.43 7.87
CA LEU A 88 2.72 -0.93 7.45
C LEU A 88 3.94 -1.01 6.54
N GLY A 89 4.31 0.07 5.87
CA GLY A 89 5.57 0.13 5.12
C GLY A 89 6.79 0.15 6.04
N GLU A 90 6.69 0.85 7.17
CA GLU A 90 7.73 0.84 8.21
C GLU A 90 7.81 -0.51 8.92
N GLU A 91 6.67 -1.10 9.30
CA GLU A 91 6.64 -2.42 9.93
C GLU A 91 7.16 -3.52 8.99
N TRP A 92 6.84 -3.44 7.69
CA TRP A 92 7.44 -4.31 6.69
C TRP A 92 8.96 -4.14 6.59
N LYS A 93 9.44 -2.89 6.59
CA LYS A 93 10.88 -2.60 6.53
C LYS A 93 11.60 -3.09 7.79
N LYS A 94 10.99 -3.01 8.97
CA LYS A 94 11.53 -3.57 10.22
C LYS A 94 11.60 -5.10 10.16
N LEU A 95 10.57 -5.75 9.62
CA LEU A 95 10.50 -7.20 9.49
C LEU A 95 11.51 -7.75 8.47
N THR A 96 11.66 -7.10 7.31
CA THR A 96 12.36 -7.68 6.15
C THR A 96 13.65 -6.95 5.77
N GLY A 97 13.83 -5.71 6.20
CA GLY A 97 14.89 -4.84 5.68
C GLY A 97 14.66 -4.38 4.23
N LEU A 98 13.55 -4.73 3.58
CA LEU A 98 13.25 -4.43 2.18
C LEU A 98 12.19 -3.32 2.04
N PRO A 99 12.15 -2.57 0.91
CA PRO A 99 11.00 -1.72 0.60
C PRO A 99 9.74 -2.57 0.41
N MET A 100 8.57 -1.94 0.40
CA MET A 100 7.31 -2.60 0.03
C MET A 100 6.87 -2.13 -1.36
N VAL A 101 6.40 -3.06 -2.20
CA VAL A 101 5.84 -2.78 -3.52
C VAL A 101 4.33 -2.93 -3.45
N TYR A 102 3.60 -1.82 -3.59
CA TYR A 102 2.13 -1.81 -3.42
C TYR A 102 1.37 -1.98 -4.73
N ALA A 103 1.94 -1.54 -5.84
CA ALA A 103 1.32 -1.61 -7.16
C ALA A 103 2.40 -1.73 -8.25
N VAL A 104 2.01 -2.39 -9.34
CA VAL A 104 2.78 -2.51 -10.58
C VAL A 104 1.84 -2.29 -11.76
N TRP A 105 2.37 -1.80 -12.89
CA TRP A 105 1.64 -1.77 -14.14
C TRP A 105 1.73 -3.15 -14.81
N ILE A 106 0.58 -3.74 -15.12
CA ILE A 106 0.50 -5.09 -15.69
C ILE A 106 -0.21 -5.02 -17.03
N ALA A 107 0.38 -5.63 -18.05
CA ALA A 107 -0.26 -5.91 -19.32
C ALA A 107 -0.64 -7.40 -19.40
N ARG A 108 -1.80 -7.71 -19.98
CA ARG A 108 -2.15 -9.11 -20.27
C ARG A 108 -1.20 -9.65 -21.32
N HIS A 109 -0.73 -10.89 -21.14
CA HIS A 109 0.21 -11.54 -22.07
C HIS A 109 -0.32 -11.56 -23.52
N SER A 110 -1.59 -11.91 -23.73
CA SER A 110 -2.20 -11.92 -25.07
C SER A 110 -2.17 -10.53 -25.72
N PHE A 111 -2.49 -9.47 -24.97
CA PHE A 111 -2.43 -8.10 -25.47
C PHE A 111 -0.99 -7.67 -25.82
N ALA A 112 -0.02 -7.98 -24.96
CA ALA A 112 1.37 -7.65 -25.18
C ALA A 112 1.92 -8.33 -26.45
N PHE A 113 1.53 -9.59 -26.68
CA PHE A 113 1.92 -10.37 -27.85
C PHE A 113 1.22 -9.92 -29.13
N GLU A 114 -0.09 -9.69 -29.10
CA GLU A 114 -0.90 -9.34 -30.28
C GLU A 114 -0.69 -7.88 -30.73
N HIS A 115 -0.32 -6.99 -29.80
CA HIS A 115 -0.24 -5.55 -30.05
C HIS A 115 1.05 -4.90 -29.51
N PRO A 116 2.24 -5.32 -29.96
CA PRO A 116 3.52 -4.80 -29.44
C PRO A 116 3.68 -3.29 -29.65
N ASP A 117 3.18 -2.74 -30.78
CA ASP A 117 3.25 -1.29 -31.05
C ASP A 117 2.35 -0.48 -30.11
N LEU A 118 1.16 -0.99 -29.78
CA LEU A 118 0.26 -0.34 -28.81
C LEU A 118 0.80 -0.45 -27.39
N LEU A 119 1.36 -1.61 -27.02
CA LEU A 119 2.06 -1.79 -25.75
C LEU A 119 3.20 -0.76 -25.61
N GLN A 120 4.03 -0.61 -26.64
CA GLN A 120 5.11 0.37 -26.68
C GLN A 120 4.59 1.81 -26.57
N HIS A 121 3.44 2.11 -27.19
CA HIS A 121 2.80 3.41 -27.09
C HIS A 121 2.31 3.69 -25.66
N VAL A 122 1.58 2.76 -25.04
CA VAL A 122 1.13 2.87 -23.64
C VAL A 122 2.30 3.04 -22.70
N TYR A 123 3.36 2.25 -22.86
CA TYR A 123 4.59 2.38 -22.06
C TYR A 123 5.17 3.79 -22.12
N LYS A 124 5.27 4.39 -23.33
CA LYS A 124 5.77 5.75 -23.51
C LYS A 124 4.85 6.80 -22.88
N GLN A 125 3.53 6.64 -23.01
CA GLN A 125 2.58 7.59 -22.42
C GLN A 125 2.65 7.56 -20.89
N VAL A 126 2.68 6.37 -20.29
CA VAL A 126 2.76 6.22 -18.83
C VAL A 126 4.10 6.76 -18.31
N THR A 127 5.22 6.30 -18.84
CA THR A 127 6.55 6.73 -18.36
C THR A 127 6.82 8.21 -18.63
N GLY A 128 6.42 8.72 -19.80
CA GLY A 128 6.50 10.14 -20.13
C GLY A 128 5.60 11.01 -19.23
N GLY A 129 4.38 10.55 -18.92
CA GLY A 129 3.47 11.23 -18.00
C GLY A 129 4.04 11.34 -16.59
N PHE A 130 4.62 10.25 -16.05
CA PHE A 130 5.31 10.28 -14.77
C PHE A 130 6.54 11.20 -14.80
N ALA A 131 7.39 11.11 -15.82
CA ALA A 131 8.56 11.97 -15.95
C ALA A 131 8.17 13.46 -15.98
N TYR A 132 7.12 13.80 -16.72
CA TYR A 132 6.59 15.15 -16.77
C TYR A 132 6.01 15.59 -15.41
N GLY A 133 5.13 14.78 -14.81
CA GLY A 133 4.47 15.11 -13.54
C GLY A 133 5.45 15.29 -12.39
N LEU A 134 6.49 14.45 -12.31
CA LEU A 134 7.53 14.56 -11.28
C LEU A 134 8.38 15.83 -11.42
N GLN A 135 8.54 16.37 -12.64
CA GLN A 135 9.22 17.65 -12.88
C GLN A 135 8.31 18.87 -12.64
N HIS A 136 6.99 18.68 -12.62
CA HIS A 136 5.98 19.74 -12.50
C HIS A 136 5.06 19.50 -11.29
N MET A 137 5.63 18.99 -10.18
CA MET A 137 4.87 18.58 -9.00
C MET A 137 3.96 19.68 -8.46
N ASP A 138 4.44 20.94 -8.41
CA ASP A 138 3.64 22.06 -7.91
C ASP A 138 2.36 22.29 -8.74
N GLN A 139 2.43 22.10 -10.06
CA GLN A 139 1.27 22.23 -10.94
C GLN A 139 0.29 21.08 -10.73
N ALA A 140 0.80 19.85 -10.57
CA ALA A 140 -0.01 18.67 -10.29
C ALA A 140 -0.75 18.80 -8.94
N VAL A 141 -0.06 19.31 -7.90
CA VAL A 141 -0.66 19.56 -6.58
C VAL A 141 -1.71 20.67 -6.67
N ALA A 142 -1.40 21.79 -7.33
CA ALA A 142 -2.34 22.90 -7.47
C ALA A 142 -3.63 22.51 -8.22
N ALA A 143 -3.56 21.53 -9.13
CA ALA A 143 -4.71 21.06 -9.88
C ALA A 143 -5.70 20.23 -9.05
N PHE A 144 -5.30 19.67 -7.91
CA PHE A 144 -6.12 18.71 -7.15
C PHE A 144 -6.32 19.07 -5.67
N VAL A 145 -5.57 20.04 -5.14
CA VAL A 145 -5.59 20.38 -3.70
C VAL A 145 -6.99 20.78 -3.20
N ASP A 146 -7.82 21.41 -4.05
CA ASP A 146 -9.18 21.83 -3.68
C ASP A 146 -10.18 20.65 -3.65
N GLU A 147 -9.82 19.49 -4.19
CA GLU A 147 -10.67 18.29 -4.25
C GLU A 147 -10.42 17.32 -3.09
N VAL A 148 -9.41 17.58 -2.25
CA VAL A 148 -9.00 16.69 -1.16
C VAL A 148 -8.93 17.41 0.19
N PRO A 149 -9.14 16.69 1.31
CA PRO A 149 -9.04 17.27 2.66
C PRO A 149 -7.58 17.45 3.12
N PHE A 150 -6.67 17.83 2.21
CA PHE A 150 -5.23 17.96 2.49
C PHE A 150 -4.71 19.31 1.99
N THR A 151 -3.78 19.88 2.74
CA THR A 151 -3.03 21.06 2.28
C THR A 151 -2.10 20.70 1.11
N ALA A 152 -1.79 21.68 0.26
CA ALA A 152 -0.82 21.50 -0.84
C ALA A 152 0.53 20.95 -0.33
N GLN A 153 0.97 21.41 0.84
CA GLN A 153 2.20 20.92 1.47
C GLN A 153 2.12 19.44 1.86
N GLN A 154 1.00 18.98 2.41
CA GLN A 154 0.80 17.56 2.76
C GLN A 154 0.78 16.69 1.50
N VAL A 155 0.07 17.11 0.45
CA VAL A 155 0.03 16.38 -0.82
C VAL A 155 1.42 16.31 -1.46
N ALA A 156 2.12 17.44 -1.56
CA ALA A 156 3.48 17.49 -2.12
C ALA A 156 4.44 16.61 -1.31
N TYR A 157 4.37 16.66 0.01
CA TYR A 157 5.20 15.84 0.88
C TYR A 157 4.92 14.33 0.66
N TYR A 158 3.65 13.93 0.64
CA TYR A 158 3.26 12.55 0.40
C TYR A 158 3.75 12.03 -0.96
N LEU A 159 3.54 12.81 -2.04
CA LEU A 159 3.98 12.42 -3.39
C LEU A 159 5.51 12.27 -3.50
N ASN A 160 6.27 13.07 -2.76
CA ASN A 160 7.74 12.95 -2.69
C ASN A 160 8.22 11.72 -1.91
N LEU A 161 7.40 11.13 -1.04
CA LEU A 161 7.73 9.87 -0.36
C LEU A 161 7.57 8.65 -1.27
N LEU A 162 6.81 8.77 -2.36
CA LEU A 162 6.53 7.65 -3.25
C LEU A 162 7.72 7.36 -4.16
N ASN A 163 8.13 6.09 -4.19
CA ASN A 163 9.10 5.59 -5.16
C ASN A 163 8.36 4.96 -6.33
N TRP A 164 8.48 5.60 -7.50
CA TRP A 164 7.84 5.16 -8.75
C TRP A 164 8.73 4.24 -9.60
N SER A 165 9.95 3.96 -9.15
CA SER A 165 10.89 3.10 -9.85
C SER A 165 10.69 1.64 -9.48
N PHE A 166 11.02 0.73 -10.40
CA PHE A 166 11.05 -0.71 -10.15
C PHE A 166 12.45 -1.25 -10.46
N SER A 167 13.32 -1.20 -9.44
CA SER A 167 14.71 -1.69 -9.51
C SER A 167 14.82 -3.16 -9.07
N PRO A 168 15.98 -3.83 -9.24
CA PRO A 168 16.17 -5.20 -8.75
C PRO A 168 15.84 -5.39 -7.25
N ALA A 169 16.08 -4.37 -6.42
CA ALA A 169 15.71 -4.41 -5.00
C ALA A 169 14.18 -4.38 -4.77
N HIS A 170 13.41 -3.77 -5.68
CA HIS A 170 11.95 -3.80 -5.65
C HIS A 170 11.41 -5.15 -6.15
N GLU A 171 12.09 -5.76 -7.11
CA GLU A 171 11.79 -7.12 -7.57
C GLU A 171 11.99 -8.15 -6.44
N GLU A 172 13.13 -8.09 -5.75
CA GLU A 172 13.41 -8.91 -4.57
C GLU A 172 12.35 -8.70 -3.47
N ALA A 173 11.99 -7.44 -3.21
CA ALA A 173 10.94 -7.09 -2.25
C ALA A 173 9.58 -7.69 -2.62
N LEU A 174 9.19 -7.60 -3.89
CA LEU A 174 7.92 -8.14 -4.38
C LEU A 174 7.88 -9.67 -4.28
N LEU A 175 8.96 -10.35 -4.67
CA LEU A 175 9.08 -11.81 -4.54
C LEU A 175 9.07 -12.25 -3.07
N THR A 176 9.69 -11.47 -2.18
CA THR A 176 9.66 -11.71 -0.73
C THR A 176 8.23 -11.63 -0.20
N PHE A 177 7.47 -10.62 -0.63
CA PHE A 177 6.06 -10.48 -0.28
C PHE A 177 5.24 -11.69 -0.77
N TYR A 178 5.37 -12.08 -2.05
CA TYR A 178 4.65 -13.24 -2.58
C TYR A 178 5.02 -14.55 -1.88
N THR A 179 6.30 -14.75 -1.55
CA THR A 179 6.76 -15.94 -0.84
C THR A 179 6.11 -16.05 0.54
N ARG A 180 6.09 -14.95 1.31
CA ARG A 180 5.44 -14.93 2.64
C ARG A 180 3.93 -15.09 2.54
N ALA A 181 3.30 -14.41 1.57
CA ALA A 181 1.87 -14.57 1.31
C ALA A 181 1.51 -16.04 1.01
N TYR A 182 2.32 -16.72 0.20
CA TYR A 182 2.13 -18.13 -0.12
C TYR A 182 2.33 -19.04 1.09
N GLN A 183 3.35 -18.79 1.92
CA GLN A 183 3.60 -19.55 3.16
C GLN A 183 2.43 -19.47 4.14
N LEU A 184 1.69 -18.35 4.15
CA LEU A 184 0.48 -18.17 4.95
C LEU A 184 -0.81 -18.61 4.24
N GLY A 185 -0.73 -19.17 3.03
CA GLY A 185 -1.89 -19.60 2.25
C GLY A 185 -2.77 -18.44 1.75
N LEU A 186 -2.27 -17.20 1.73
CA LEU A 186 -3.00 -16.02 1.27
C LEU A 186 -3.08 -15.94 -0.26
N ILE A 187 -2.16 -16.61 -0.95
CA ILE A 187 -2.16 -16.81 -2.41
C ILE A 187 -1.90 -18.28 -2.74
N ALA A 188 -2.40 -18.75 -3.89
CA ALA A 188 -2.32 -20.16 -4.27
C ALA A 188 -0.92 -20.60 -4.75
N LYS A 189 -0.10 -19.67 -5.24
CA LYS A 189 1.28 -19.91 -5.66
C LYS A 189 2.07 -18.59 -5.68
N VAL A 190 3.39 -18.68 -5.60
CA VAL A 190 4.28 -17.56 -5.90
C VAL A 190 4.26 -17.33 -7.43
N PRO A 191 3.88 -16.13 -7.92
CA PRO A 191 3.93 -15.83 -9.35
C PRO A 191 5.36 -15.68 -9.86
N ASP A 192 5.60 -16.16 -11.08
CA ASP A 192 6.80 -15.81 -11.84
C ASP A 192 6.66 -14.37 -12.36
N LEU A 193 7.76 -13.61 -12.31
CA LEU A 193 7.78 -12.24 -12.82
C LEU A 193 8.25 -12.24 -14.27
N GLU A 194 7.36 -11.82 -15.17
CA GLU A 194 7.65 -11.61 -16.58
C GLU A 194 7.57 -10.11 -16.91
N PHE A 195 8.54 -9.62 -17.66
CA PHE A 195 8.62 -8.21 -18.03
C PHE A 195 8.22 -8.01 -19.49
N ALA A 196 7.32 -7.07 -19.72
CA ALA A 196 6.85 -6.72 -21.05
C ALA A 196 8.02 -6.23 -21.94
N GLU A 197 8.08 -6.72 -23.17
CA GLU A 197 9.11 -6.34 -24.15
C GLU A 197 8.84 -4.93 -24.70
N VAL A 198 9.46 -3.94 -24.08
CA VAL A 198 9.37 -2.52 -24.47
C VAL A 198 10.74 -1.89 -24.56
N LYS A 199 10.90 -0.94 -25.49
CA LYS A 199 12.09 -0.08 -25.59
C LYS A 199 12.02 0.95 -24.47
N ARG A 200 12.95 0.85 -23.52
CA ARG A 200 13.05 1.71 -22.34
C ARG A 200 13.74 3.03 -22.63
#